data_AF-A0A814NWV7-F1
#
_entry.id   AF-A0A814NWV7-F1
#
_cell.length_a   1.000
_cell.length_b   1.000
_cell.length_c   1.000
_cell.angle_alpha   90.00
_cell.angle_beta   90.00
_cell.angle_gamma   90.00
#
_symmetry.space_group_name_H-M   'P 1'
#
loop_
_entity.id
_entity.type
_entity.pdbx_description
1 polymer ?
#
loop_
_entity_poly.entity_id
_entity_poly.type
_entity_poly.pdbx_seq_one_letter_code
_entity_poly.pdbx_strand_id
1 'polypeptide(L)'
;MVPLSLSDTNSGRDFWKNQTPNSAFWARPMALIAEKENPELIRFVNETFEPQEQALRENGLSFEHNGQKYNISIIIEDSMKDMKVRMVESGLGGADCLMCHTRQADWKDVKKINEENAFQITRTAEKTVQLYKEMIEEKGEIVRRKNDYEVRAGLTTEPLSSSDHHYITLTHQYINGTTWFLNIFYRIKANLLMWAIRGEDSQSKLKAAKQSVLKHIEEYTGLKLDQCDSSSGNRGTSTTGSQGRRFFSYELREKIIDCLPKKYKDLINWLMKTYSIILRAVSFTQPVIVDELKNLTREFCQFVAKELNWIEYNLTVHNLIFHSPELIERNNGIALGELSEEALESCNKDVRNYREFLARKIGHIPNLTDVFNRLFIRSDPVLRLIIDQSQSRRGKRTSLAQVTGSVNEDDALLSKILQ
;
A
#
# COMPACT_ATOMS: atom_id res chain seq x y z
N MET A 1 2.71 13.90 -7.86
CA MET A 1 4.15 13.70 -7.58
C MET A 1 4.50 14.27 -6.21
N VAL A 2 5.39 13.64 -5.45
CA VAL A 2 5.85 14.11 -4.14
C VAL A 2 7.38 14.15 -4.17
N PRO A 3 8.02 15.32 -3.91
CA PRO A 3 9.46 15.36 -3.75
C PRO A 3 9.87 14.75 -2.41
N LEU A 4 10.87 13.86 -2.40
CA LEU A 4 11.34 13.15 -1.21
C LEU A 4 12.65 13.71 -0.67
N SER A 5 13.66 13.82 -1.52
CA SER A 5 14.97 14.36 -1.14
C SER A 5 15.68 15.00 -2.31
N LEU A 6 16.68 15.83 -1.98
CA LEU A 6 17.67 16.37 -2.90
C LEU A 6 19.03 16.15 -2.24
N SER A 7 19.87 15.35 -2.89
CA SER A 7 21.19 14.97 -2.40
C SER A 7 22.28 15.28 -3.41
N ASP A 8 23.49 15.53 -2.91
CA ASP A 8 24.70 15.57 -3.71
C ASP A 8 25.14 14.14 -4.01
N THR A 9 25.17 13.77 -5.29
CA THR A 9 25.61 12.44 -5.71
C THR A 9 27.08 12.16 -5.39
N ASN A 10 27.93 13.18 -5.31
CA ASN A 10 29.36 13.00 -5.05
C ASN A 10 29.67 12.81 -3.56
N SER A 11 29.02 13.60 -2.70
CA SER A 11 29.25 13.55 -1.24
C SER A 11 28.27 12.68 -0.48
N GLY A 12 27.17 12.25 -1.10
CA GLY A 12 26.06 11.53 -0.45
C GLY A 12 25.29 12.39 0.56
N ARG A 13 25.56 13.71 0.60
CA ARG A 13 24.95 14.63 1.55
C ARG A 13 23.58 15.08 1.06
N ASP A 14 22.57 14.93 1.89
CA ASP A 14 21.26 15.53 1.66
C ASP A 14 21.32 17.06 1.83
N PHE A 15 20.96 17.80 0.78
CA PHE A 15 20.69 19.25 0.85
C PHE A 15 19.31 19.53 1.41
N TRP A 16 18.35 18.68 1.08
CA TRP A 16 16.97 18.81 1.50
C TRP A 16 16.33 17.42 1.59
N LYS A 17 15.55 17.20 2.64
CA LYS A 17 14.73 16.00 2.81
C LYS A 17 13.34 16.39 3.30
N ASN A 18 12.32 15.84 2.65
CA ASN A 18 10.93 16.03 3.03
C ASN A 18 10.68 15.40 4.40
N GLN A 19 10.28 16.21 5.38
CA GLN A 19 10.02 15.74 6.74
C GLN A 19 8.64 15.08 6.90
N THR A 20 7.74 15.28 5.93
CA THR A 20 6.36 14.77 5.97
C THR A 20 5.92 14.28 4.58
N PRO A 21 6.61 13.29 3.98
CA PRO A 21 6.36 12.86 2.60
C PRO A 21 4.93 12.36 2.36
N ASN A 22 4.29 11.80 3.39
CA ASN A 22 2.91 11.31 3.32
C ASN A 22 1.86 12.42 3.48
N SER A 23 2.30 13.67 3.65
CA SER A 23 1.38 14.79 3.74
C SER A 23 0.86 15.16 2.35
N ALA A 24 -0.45 15.38 2.28
CA ALA A 24 -1.06 15.93 1.08
C ALA A 24 -0.37 17.23 0.65
N PHE A 25 0.15 18.05 1.57
CA PHE A 25 0.83 19.32 1.27
C PHE A 25 2.10 19.18 0.41
N TRP A 26 2.62 17.98 0.19
CA TRP A 26 3.73 17.76 -0.75
C TRP A 26 3.28 17.09 -2.06
N ALA A 27 2.01 16.69 -2.16
CA ALA A 27 1.43 16.12 -3.37
C ALA A 27 1.13 17.22 -4.39
N ARG A 28 2.06 17.39 -5.34
CA ARG A 28 1.94 18.26 -6.51
C ARG A 28 0.98 17.63 -7.53
N PRO A 29 -0.07 18.34 -7.98
CA PRO A 29 -0.96 17.84 -9.02
C PRO A 29 -0.25 17.88 -10.39
N MET A 30 -0.38 16.79 -11.17
CA MET A 30 0.11 16.73 -12.55
C MET A 30 -1.05 16.90 -13.54
N ALA A 31 -2.16 16.20 -13.30
CA ALA A 31 -3.40 16.32 -14.05
C ALA A 31 -4.61 16.15 -13.13
N LEU A 32 -5.74 16.74 -13.53
CA LEU A 32 -7.06 16.47 -12.98
C LEU A 32 -8.00 16.17 -14.14
N ILE A 33 -8.48 14.93 -14.20
CA ILE A 33 -9.35 14.46 -15.28
C ILE A 33 -10.71 14.12 -14.69
N ALA A 34 -11.76 14.77 -15.20
CA ALA A 34 -13.13 14.56 -14.73
C ALA A 34 -13.81 13.38 -15.45
N GLU A 35 -13.15 12.23 -15.42
CA GLU A 35 -13.64 10.99 -16.02
C GLU A 35 -13.57 9.85 -15.00
N LYS A 36 -14.40 8.83 -15.20
CA LYS A 36 -14.34 7.63 -14.37
C LYS A 36 -13.14 6.79 -14.81
N GLU A 37 -12.35 6.34 -13.84
CA GLU A 37 -11.23 5.42 -14.08
C GLU A 37 -11.69 4.16 -14.84
N ASN A 38 -11.06 3.94 -15.99
CA ASN A 38 -11.24 2.81 -16.90
C ASN A 38 -9.89 2.50 -17.60
N PRO A 39 -9.73 1.30 -18.20
CA PRO A 39 -8.48 0.91 -18.85
C PRO A 39 -8.01 1.86 -19.95
N GLU A 40 -8.92 2.46 -20.71
CA GLU A 40 -8.61 3.40 -21.79
C GLU A 40 -8.03 4.70 -21.25
N LEU A 41 -8.56 5.20 -20.14
CA LEU A 41 -8.04 6.37 -19.45
C LEU A 41 -6.66 6.08 -18.84
N ILE A 42 -6.45 4.90 -18.25
CA ILE A 42 -5.14 4.49 -17.73
C ILE A 42 -4.12 4.43 -18.86
N ARG A 43 -4.48 3.82 -20.00
CA ARG A 43 -3.63 3.81 -21.21
C ARG A 43 -3.27 5.22 -21.66
N PHE A 44 -4.26 6.10 -21.81
CA PHE A 44 -4.03 7.50 -22.20
C PHE A 44 -3.08 8.23 -21.24
N VAL A 45 -3.23 8.02 -19.93
CA VAL A 45 -2.34 8.60 -18.92
C VAL A 45 -0.91 8.08 -19.10
N ASN A 46 -0.72 6.76 -19.25
CA ASN A 46 0.62 6.19 -19.39
C ASN A 46 1.31 6.62 -20.69
N GLU A 47 0.58 6.59 -21.81
CA GLU A 47 1.08 7.07 -23.12
C GLU A 47 1.47 8.56 -23.08
N THR A 48 0.82 9.35 -22.21
CA THR A 48 1.12 10.77 -22.04
C THR A 48 2.32 11.01 -21.14
N PHE A 49 2.39 10.34 -19.98
CA PHE A 49 3.35 10.67 -18.91
C PHE A 49 4.62 9.81 -18.93
N GLU A 50 4.56 8.51 -19.24
CA GLU A 50 5.74 7.64 -19.16
C GLU A 50 6.91 8.10 -20.06
N PRO A 51 6.69 8.52 -21.33
CA PRO A 51 7.79 9.01 -22.15
C PRO A 51 8.46 10.27 -21.56
N GLN A 52 7.68 11.12 -20.89
CA GLN A 52 8.18 12.33 -20.25
C GLN A 52 8.97 11.99 -18.98
N GLU A 53 8.50 11.02 -18.20
CA GLU A 53 9.22 10.51 -17.03
C GLU A 53 10.54 9.85 -17.42
N GLN A 54 10.54 9.04 -18.48
CA GLN A 54 11.77 8.44 -19.03
C GLN A 54 12.76 9.52 -19.48
N ALA A 55 12.28 10.53 -20.23
CA ALA A 55 13.13 11.64 -20.65
C ALA A 55 13.72 12.41 -19.46
N LEU A 56 12.98 12.58 -18.36
CA LEU A 56 13.48 13.22 -17.13
C LEU A 56 14.51 12.35 -16.39
N ARG A 57 14.31 11.02 -16.35
CA ARG A 57 15.27 10.08 -15.75
C ARG A 57 16.59 10.07 -16.52
N GLU A 58 16.52 10.06 -17.86
CA GLU A 58 17.70 9.97 -18.73
C GLU A 58 18.46 11.30 -18.83
N ASN A 59 17.75 12.41 -19.01
CA ASN A 59 18.37 13.70 -19.30
C ASN A 59 18.54 14.60 -18.06
N GLY A 60 17.81 14.30 -16.98
CA GLY A 60 17.74 15.16 -15.81
C GLY A 60 17.13 16.53 -16.13
N LEU A 61 17.52 17.53 -15.34
CA LEU A 61 17.11 18.93 -15.50
C LEU A 61 18.33 19.84 -15.39
N SER A 62 18.49 20.75 -16.34
CA SER A 62 19.54 21.78 -16.31
C SER A 62 18.92 23.16 -16.22
N PHE A 63 19.40 24.00 -15.30
CA PHE A 63 18.95 25.39 -15.18
C PHE A 63 20.08 26.29 -14.67
N GLU A 64 19.91 27.60 -14.84
CA GLU A 64 20.82 28.61 -14.34
C GLU A 64 20.18 29.38 -13.19
N HIS A 65 20.92 29.56 -12.10
CA HIS A 65 20.50 30.37 -10.97
C HIS A 65 21.69 31.15 -10.41
N ASN A 66 21.55 32.48 -10.27
CA ASN A 66 22.62 33.38 -9.82
C ASN A 66 23.93 33.26 -10.62
N GLY A 67 23.83 33.10 -11.96
CA GLY A 67 25.00 32.96 -12.84
C GLY A 67 25.72 31.62 -12.74
N GLN A 68 25.19 30.67 -11.97
CA GLN A 68 25.71 29.31 -11.86
C GLN A 68 24.76 28.32 -12.52
N LYS A 69 25.32 27.43 -13.33
CA LYS A 69 24.58 26.33 -13.97
C LYS A 69 24.48 25.15 -13.02
N TYR A 70 23.28 24.63 -12.84
CA TYR A 70 22.95 23.44 -12.07
C TYR A 70 22.43 22.37 -13.00
N ASN A 71 22.92 21.13 -12.82
CA ASN A 71 22.40 19.94 -13.49
C ASN A 71 21.92 18.99 -12.40
N ILE A 72 20.67 18.56 -12.47
CA ILE A 72 20.02 17.68 -11.50
C ILE A 72 19.62 16.39 -12.20
N SER A 73 20.12 15.25 -11.72
CA SER A 73 19.57 13.94 -12.07
C SER A 73 18.27 13.70 -11.32
N ILE A 74 17.26 13.14 -11.98
CA ILE A 74 15.94 12.90 -11.38
C ILE A 74 15.70 11.40 -11.27
N ILE A 75 15.39 10.95 -10.06
CA ILE A 75 14.90 9.59 -9.79
C ILE A 75 13.40 9.71 -9.50
N ILE A 76 12.59 8.93 -10.21
CA ILE A 76 11.13 8.92 -10.06
C ILE A 76 10.73 7.51 -9.67
N GLU A 77 10.07 7.36 -8.53
CA GLU A 77 9.48 6.10 -8.07
C GLU A 77 7.98 6.11 -8.34
N ASP A 78 7.50 5.16 -9.14
CA ASP A 78 6.09 5.03 -9.48
C ASP A 78 5.35 4.11 -8.51
N SER A 79 5.34 4.49 -7.22
CA SER A 79 4.87 3.65 -6.12
C SER A 79 3.46 3.97 -5.61
N MET A 80 2.87 5.09 -6.05
CA MET A 80 1.65 5.65 -5.47
C MET A 80 0.37 5.23 -6.22
N LYS A 81 0.30 3.97 -6.67
CA LYS A 81 -0.86 3.42 -7.40
C LYS A 81 -1.44 2.22 -6.64
N ASP A 82 -2.76 2.15 -6.57
CA ASP A 82 -3.42 1.04 -5.89
C ASP A 82 -3.26 -0.29 -6.65
N MET A 83 -3.67 -1.39 -6.01
CA MET A 83 -3.56 -2.73 -6.61
C MET A 83 -4.35 -2.88 -7.91
N LYS A 84 -5.48 -2.19 -8.04
CA LYS A 84 -6.37 -2.32 -9.19
C LYS A 84 -5.73 -1.66 -10.42
N VAL A 85 -5.16 -0.46 -10.26
CA VAL A 85 -4.40 0.21 -11.33
C VAL A 85 -3.20 -0.65 -11.73
N ARG A 86 -2.43 -1.16 -10.75
CA ARG A 86 -1.28 -2.05 -11.02
C ARG A 86 -1.63 -3.30 -11.82
N MET A 87 -2.75 -3.95 -11.53
CA MET A 87 -3.19 -5.13 -12.28
C MET A 87 -3.51 -4.80 -13.73
N VAL A 88 -4.10 -3.63 -13.99
CA VAL A 88 -4.40 -3.15 -15.34
C VAL A 88 -3.12 -2.79 -16.09
N GLU A 89 -2.22 -2.03 -15.45
CA GLU A 89 -0.97 -1.58 -16.06
C GLU A 89 0.01 -2.72 -16.35
N SER A 90 0.16 -3.68 -15.43
CA SER A 90 1.02 -4.84 -15.64
C SER A 90 0.44 -5.87 -16.62
N GLY A 91 -0.87 -5.83 -16.85
CA GLY A 91 -1.61 -6.89 -17.55
C GLY A 91 -1.70 -8.22 -16.79
N LEU A 92 -1.22 -8.29 -15.54
CA LEU A 92 -1.11 -9.52 -14.73
C LEU A 92 -2.36 -9.81 -13.87
N GLY A 93 -3.55 -9.55 -14.40
CA GLY A 93 -4.82 -9.72 -13.67
C GLY A 93 -5.14 -11.16 -13.25
N GLY A 94 -4.44 -12.17 -13.77
CA GLY A 94 -4.56 -13.57 -13.38
C GLY A 94 -3.39 -14.09 -12.54
N ALA A 95 -2.43 -13.24 -12.17
CA ALA A 95 -1.30 -13.65 -11.35
C ALA A 95 -1.66 -13.64 -9.86
N ASP A 96 -1.20 -14.65 -9.13
CA ASP A 96 -1.30 -14.68 -7.66
C ASP A 96 -0.48 -13.57 -7.00
N CYS A 97 0.66 -13.17 -7.60
CA CYS A 97 1.49 -12.05 -7.18
C CYS A 97 2.00 -11.24 -8.39
N LEU A 98 2.10 -9.92 -8.22
CA LEU A 98 2.63 -9.00 -9.24
C LEU A 98 4.15 -8.87 -9.20
N MET A 99 4.82 -9.33 -8.14
CA MET A 99 6.26 -9.18 -7.95
C MET A 99 7.04 -10.50 -8.12
N CYS A 100 6.43 -11.66 -7.81
CA CYS A 100 7.08 -12.96 -7.96
C CYS A 100 6.20 -13.97 -8.72
N HIS A 101 6.79 -15.10 -9.10
CA HIS A 101 6.11 -16.18 -9.83
C HIS A 101 5.48 -17.25 -8.93
N THR A 102 5.57 -17.10 -7.61
CA THR A 102 5.01 -18.08 -6.67
C THR A 102 3.48 -18.08 -6.69
N ARG A 103 2.91 -19.23 -6.34
CA ARG A 103 1.45 -19.43 -6.27
C ARG A 103 0.96 -19.41 -4.85
N GLN A 104 -0.34 -19.20 -4.64
CA GLN A 104 -0.94 -19.22 -3.30
C GLN A 104 -0.63 -20.51 -2.51
N ALA A 105 -0.58 -21.65 -3.20
CA ALA A 105 -0.23 -22.94 -2.59
C ALA A 105 1.20 -22.96 -2.00
N ASP A 106 2.11 -22.18 -2.57
CA ASP A 106 3.50 -22.10 -2.14
C ASP A 106 3.67 -21.29 -0.85
N TRP A 107 2.78 -20.32 -0.62
CA TRP A 107 2.92 -19.33 0.46
C TRP A 107 2.82 -19.93 1.87
N LYS A 108 2.36 -21.18 1.98
CA LYS A 108 2.26 -21.92 3.25
C LYS A 108 3.11 -23.18 3.27
N ASP A 109 3.86 -23.45 2.21
CA ASP A 109 4.77 -24.59 2.18
C ASP A 109 5.99 -24.28 3.04
N VAL A 110 6.11 -24.98 4.17
CA VAL A 110 7.22 -24.81 5.12
C VAL A 110 8.57 -25.03 4.46
N LYS A 111 8.68 -25.90 3.44
CA LYS A 111 9.93 -26.10 2.72
C LYS A 111 10.29 -24.84 1.95
N LYS A 112 9.36 -24.30 1.16
CA LYS A 112 9.54 -23.04 0.42
C LYS A 112 9.80 -21.85 1.35
N ILE A 113 9.13 -21.76 2.49
CA ILE A 113 9.36 -20.70 3.49
C ILE A 113 10.80 -20.71 4.02
N ASN A 114 11.41 -21.90 4.12
CA ASN A 114 12.79 -22.06 4.61
C ASN A 114 13.83 -22.04 3.48
N GLU A 115 13.40 -22.18 2.22
CA GLU A 115 14.27 -22.07 1.05
C GLU A 115 14.69 -20.61 0.85
N GLU A 116 15.99 -20.40 0.70
CA GLU A 116 16.53 -19.10 0.37
C GLU A 116 16.03 -18.68 -1.03
N ASN A 117 15.57 -17.42 -1.15
CA ASN A 117 15.07 -16.83 -2.40
C ASN A 117 13.77 -17.43 -2.98
N ALA A 118 13.05 -18.31 -2.27
CA ALA A 118 11.80 -18.90 -2.78
C ALA A 118 10.74 -17.87 -3.17
N PHE A 119 10.72 -16.71 -2.50
CA PHE A 119 9.77 -15.62 -2.74
C PHE A 119 10.44 -14.34 -3.27
N GLN A 120 11.59 -14.47 -3.95
CA GLN A 120 12.29 -13.31 -4.49
C GLN A 120 11.45 -12.58 -5.56
N ILE A 121 11.58 -11.26 -5.59
CA ILE A 121 10.99 -10.41 -6.63
C ILE A 121 11.68 -10.71 -7.97
N THR A 122 10.96 -11.42 -8.84
CA THR A 122 11.47 -12.01 -10.08
C THR A 122 10.78 -11.51 -11.34
N ARG A 123 9.59 -10.92 -11.22
CA ARG A 123 8.86 -10.33 -12.34
C ARG A 123 9.46 -8.98 -12.68
N THR A 124 9.59 -8.66 -13.95
CA THR A 124 9.91 -7.29 -14.41
C THR A 124 8.95 -6.90 -15.52
N ALA A 125 8.76 -5.61 -15.73
CA ALA A 125 7.94 -5.06 -16.81
C ALA A 125 8.47 -5.54 -18.17
N GLU A 126 9.80 -5.49 -18.37
CA GLU A 126 10.45 -5.99 -19.58
C GLU A 126 10.10 -7.46 -19.88
N LYS A 127 10.26 -8.36 -18.90
CA LYS A 127 9.91 -9.78 -19.06
C LYS A 127 8.42 -9.98 -19.30
N THR A 128 7.58 -9.15 -18.71
CA THR A 128 6.12 -9.22 -18.88
C THR A 128 5.69 -8.77 -20.27
N VAL A 129 6.31 -7.71 -20.80
CA VAL A 129 6.12 -7.24 -22.19
C VAL A 129 6.65 -8.26 -23.19
N GLN A 130 7.81 -8.87 -22.91
CA GLN A 130 8.34 -9.95 -23.76
C GLN A 130 7.37 -11.14 -23.80
N LEU A 131 6.88 -11.59 -22.63
CA LEU A 131 5.91 -12.66 -22.55
C LEU A 131 4.63 -12.32 -23.32
N TYR A 132 4.16 -11.07 -23.26
CA TYR A 132 3.02 -10.62 -24.05
C TYR A 132 3.26 -10.81 -25.56
N LYS A 133 4.43 -10.39 -26.06
CA LYS A 133 4.79 -10.53 -27.48
C LYS A 133 4.87 -11.99 -27.94
N GLU A 134 5.28 -12.90 -27.06
CA GLU A 134 5.35 -14.33 -27.34
C GLU A 134 3.96 -15.01 -27.31
N MET A 135 3.01 -14.43 -26.57
CA MET A 135 1.68 -15.01 -26.32
C MET A 135 0.57 -14.47 -27.23
N ILE A 136 0.82 -13.36 -27.93
CA ILE A 136 -0.18 -12.67 -28.73
C ILE A 136 -0.47 -13.46 -30.02
N GLU A 137 -1.76 -13.71 -30.32
CA GLU A 137 -2.17 -14.28 -31.61
C GLU A 137 -2.30 -13.17 -32.68
N GLU A 138 -2.55 -13.53 -33.95
CA GLU A 138 -2.64 -12.59 -35.09
C GLU A 138 -3.60 -11.40 -34.86
N LYS A 139 -4.57 -11.53 -33.96
CA LYS A 139 -5.57 -10.50 -33.63
C LYS A 139 -5.20 -9.58 -32.47
N GLY A 140 -4.02 -9.74 -31.85
CA GLY A 140 -3.61 -8.89 -30.75
C GLY A 140 -4.09 -9.33 -29.36
N GLU A 141 -4.74 -10.50 -29.26
CA GLU A 141 -5.38 -10.97 -28.04
C GLU A 141 -4.64 -12.17 -27.42
N ILE A 142 -4.70 -12.27 -26.08
CA ILE A 142 -4.23 -13.44 -25.33
C ILE A 142 -5.38 -14.43 -25.20
N VAL A 143 -5.24 -15.61 -25.80
CA VAL A 143 -6.22 -16.69 -25.64
C VAL A 143 -6.03 -17.39 -24.29
N ARG A 144 -7.04 -17.28 -23.43
CA ARG A 144 -7.05 -17.92 -22.11
C ARG A 144 -7.53 -19.36 -22.22
N ARG A 145 -6.72 -20.31 -21.76
CA ARG A 145 -7.03 -21.74 -21.72
C ARG A 145 -7.08 -22.21 -20.26
N LYS A 146 -7.81 -23.29 -20.01
CA LYS A 146 -7.84 -23.89 -18.68
C LYS A 146 -6.44 -24.43 -18.34
N ASN A 147 -5.95 -24.13 -17.13
CA ASN A 147 -4.66 -24.59 -16.60
C ASN A 147 -3.42 -24.08 -17.38
N ASP A 148 -3.50 -22.90 -17.99
CA ASP A 148 -2.41 -22.32 -18.78
C ASP A 148 -1.48 -21.38 -17.99
N TYR A 149 -1.59 -21.37 -16.65
CA TYR A 149 -0.81 -20.45 -15.82
C TYR A 149 0.70 -20.65 -16.01
N GLU A 150 1.19 -21.88 -16.16
CA GLU A 150 2.64 -22.12 -16.34
C GLU A 150 3.20 -21.40 -17.58
N VAL A 151 2.36 -21.19 -18.59
CA VAL A 151 2.75 -20.53 -19.84
C VAL A 151 2.50 -19.03 -19.74
N ARG A 152 1.31 -18.60 -19.30
CA ARG A 152 0.96 -17.17 -19.22
C ARG A 152 1.54 -16.45 -18.02
N ALA A 153 1.97 -17.17 -16.99
CA ALA A 153 2.34 -16.64 -15.69
C ALA A 153 1.36 -15.59 -15.14
N GLY A 154 0.05 -15.77 -15.37
CA GLY A 154 -1.00 -14.83 -14.94
C GLY A 154 -1.25 -13.61 -15.86
N LEU A 155 -0.54 -13.48 -16.98
CA LEU A 155 -0.73 -12.42 -17.97
C LEU A 155 -2.07 -12.55 -18.70
N THR A 156 -2.95 -11.56 -18.57
CA THR A 156 -4.34 -11.60 -19.05
C THR A 156 -4.68 -10.58 -20.14
N THR A 157 -3.88 -9.52 -20.25
CA THR A 157 -4.06 -8.40 -21.19
C THR A 157 -2.69 -7.84 -21.55
N GLU A 158 -2.65 -6.96 -22.56
CA GLU A 158 -1.47 -6.16 -22.87
C GLU A 158 -1.01 -5.36 -21.63
N PRO A 159 0.28 -5.40 -21.26
CA PRO A 159 0.85 -4.47 -20.29
C PRO A 159 0.83 -3.05 -20.85
N LEU A 160 0.29 -2.10 -20.09
CA LEU A 160 0.18 -0.69 -20.44
C LEU A 160 1.32 0.17 -19.89
N SER A 161 2.19 -0.41 -19.07
CA SER A 161 3.32 0.30 -18.47
C SER A 161 4.63 -0.42 -18.75
N SER A 162 5.67 0.39 -18.94
CA SER A 162 7.06 -0.06 -19.04
C SER A 162 7.78 -0.12 -17.69
N SER A 163 7.13 0.31 -16.61
CA SER A 163 7.74 0.40 -15.27
C SER A 163 7.48 -0.84 -14.41
N ASP A 164 8.48 -1.20 -13.61
CA ASP A 164 8.35 -2.30 -12.64
C ASP A 164 7.34 -1.94 -11.53
N HIS A 165 6.39 -2.84 -11.27
CA HIS A 165 5.42 -2.67 -10.20
C HIS A 165 5.93 -3.23 -8.85
N HIS A 166 7.17 -2.91 -8.46
CA HIS A 166 7.85 -3.42 -7.26
C HIS A 166 7.64 -2.50 -6.06
N TYR A 167 6.42 -2.45 -5.56
CA TYR A 167 6.11 -1.62 -4.38
C TYR A 167 4.89 -2.14 -3.62
N ILE A 168 4.70 -1.58 -2.44
CA ILE A 168 3.63 -1.91 -1.51
C ILE A 168 2.78 -0.67 -1.25
N THR A 169 1.46 -0.85 -1.31
CA THR A 169 0.46 0.18 -1.01
C THR A 169 0.09 0.14 0.47
N LEU A 170 0.72 0.98 1.28
CA LEU A 170 0.68 0.89 2.74
C LEU A 170 -0.71 1.14 3.32
N THR A 171 -1.48 2.09 2.81
CA THR A 171 -2.88 2.26 3.27
C THR A 171 -3.64 0.97 3.04
N HIS A 172 -3.48 0.39 1.84
CA HIS A 172 -4.16 -0.84 1.48
C HIS A 172 -3.66 -2.04 2.28
N GLN A 173 -2.42 -2.03 2.80
CA GLN A 173 -1.95 -3.04 3.75
C GLN A 173 -2.75 -3.01 5.06
N TYR A 174 -3.06 -1.83 5.59
CA TYR A 174 -3.94 -1.71 6.76
C TYR A 174 -5.37 -2.15 6.44
N ILE A 175 -5.92 -1.73 5.29
CA ILE A 175 -7.31 -2.04 4.89
C ILE A 175 -7.48 -3.54 4.63
N ASN A 176 -6.71 -4.11 3.70
CA ASN A 176 -6.85 -5.50 3.29
C ASN A 176 -6.29 -6.47 4.34
N GLY A 177 -5.31 -6.04 5.13
CA GLY A 177 -4.88 -6.77 6.32
C GLY A 177 -6.00 -6.88 7.34
N THR A 178 -6.72 -5.79 7.64
CA THR A 178 -7.90 -5.83 8.52
C THR A 178 -8.96 -6.78 7.99
N THR A 179 -9.28 -6.70 6.69
CA THR A 179 -10.22 -7.62 6.03
C THR A 179 -9.78 -9.09 6.12
N TRP A 180 -8.47 -9.36 6.03
CA TRP A 180 -7.92 -10.70 6.20
C TRP A 180 -8.10 -11.23 7.63
N PHE A 181 -7.76 -10.43 8.65
CA PHE A 181 -8.00 -10.79 10.05
C PHE A 181 -9.48 -10.99 10.39
N LEU A 182 -10.36 -10.12 9.90
CA LEU A 182 -11.80 -10.29 10.08
C LEU A 182 -12.29 -11.62 9.49
N ASN A 183 -11.81 -11.99 8.30
CA ASN A 183 -12.13 -13.29 7.69
C ASN A 183 -11.68 -14.49 8.54
N ILE A 184 -10.55 -14.38 9.23
CA ILE A 184 -10.07 -15.38 10.20
C ILE A 184 -11.01 -15.42 11.40
N PHE A 185 -11.41 -14.27 11.94
CA PHE A 185 -12.28 -14.18 13.11
C PHE A 185 -13.65 -14.77 12.84
N TYR A 186 -14.25 -14.47 11.69
CA TYR A 186 -15.55 -15.01 11.30
C TYR A 186 -15.52 -16.54 11.24
N ARG A 187 -14.45 -17.11 10.67
CA ARG A 187 -14.24 -18.56 10.55
C ARG A 187 -14.02 -19.23 11.89
N ILE A 188 -13.21 -18.63 12.76
CA ILE A 188 -13.01 -19.09 14.13
C ILE A 188 -14.33 -19.06 14.91
N LYS A 189 -15.08 -17.95 14.83
CA LYS A 189 -16.36 -17.78 15.53
C LYS A 189 -17.43 -18.74 15.03
N ALA A 190 -17.46 -19.01 13.73
CA ALA A 190 -18.36 -19.99 13.11
C ALA A 190 -17.90 -21.46 13.32
N ASN A 191 -16.70 -21.68 13.87
CA ASN A 191 -16.04 -22.98 13.94
C ASN A 191 -15.88 -23.67 12.55
N LEU A 192 -15.55 -22.87 11.53
CA LEU A 192 -15.32 -23.28 10.14
C LEU A 192 -13.85 -23.05 9.78
N LEU A 193 -12.97 -23.98 10.15
CA LEU A 193 -11.53 -23.89 9.92
C LEU A 193 -11.15 -24.30 8.50
N MET A 194 -11.71 -23.61 7.51
CA MET A 194 -11.39 -23.75 6.10
C MET A 194 -11.59 -22.42 5.38
N TRP A 195 -10.69 -22.10 4.45
CA TRP A 195 -10.79 -20.84 3.74
C TRP A 195 -11.94 -20.81 2.72
N ALA A 196 -12.01 -21.85 1.88
CA ALA A 196 -13.07 -22.01 0.89
C ALA A 196 -14.32 -22.62 1.53
N ILE A 197 -15.38 -21.82 1.64
CA ILE A 197 -16.65 -22.26 2.21
C ILE A 197 -17.65 -22.53 1.08
N ARG A 198 -18.21 -23.73 1.06
CA ARG A 198 -19.25 -24.18 0.11
C ARG A 198 -20.48 -24.64 0.88
N GLY A 199 -21.66 -24.45 0.30
CA GLY A 199 -22.93 -24.88 0.88
C GLY A 199 -23.62 -23.80 1.73
N GLU A 200 -24.94 -23.81 1.67
CA GLU A 200 -25.82 -22.78 2.23
C GLU A 200 -25.76 -22.71 3.77
N ASP A 201 -25.68 -23.85 4.45
CA ASP A 201 -25.56 -23.93 5.92
C ASP A 201 -24.27 -23.27 6.42
N SER A 202 -23.13 -23.59 5.81
CA SER A 202 -21.85 -23.01 6.21
C SER A 202 -21.77 -21.51 5.91
N GLN A 203 -22.37 -21.06 4.80
CA GLN A 203 -22.49 -19.63 4.48
C GLN A 203 -23.37 -18.90 5.49
N SER A 204 -24.47 -19.52 5.92
CA SER A 204 -25.37 -18.95 6.93
C SER A 204 -24.69 -18.82 8.29
N LYS A 205 -23.94 -19.85 8.72
CA LYS A 205 -23.12 -19.81 9.94
C LYS A 205 -22.06 -18.71 9.88
N LEU A 206 -21.37 -18.57 8.75
CA LEU A 206 -20.36 -17.52 8.57
C LEU A 206 -20.99 -16.12 8.61
N LYS A 207 -22.16 -15.93 8.00
CA LYS A 207 -22.88 -14.65 8.02
C LYS A 207 -23.29 -14.26 9.44
N ALA A 208 -23.81 -15.20 10.22
CA ALA A 208 -24.14 -14.97 11.63
C ALA A 208 -22.90 -14.63 12.47
N ALA A 209 -21.79 -15.35 12.24
CA ALA A 209 -20.51 -15.08 12.89
C ALA A 209 -19.96 -13.69 12.53
N LYS A 210 -20.02 -13.29 11.25
CA LYS A 210 -19.64 -11.94 10.79
C LYS A 210 -20.40 -10.86 11.54
N GLN A 211 -21.72 -10.97 11.63
CA GLN A 211 -22.55 -9.99 12.36
C GLN A 211 -22.19 -9.94 13.85
N SER A 212 -21.99 -11.09 14.49
CA SER A 212 -21.60 -11.16 15.90
C SER A 212 -20.24 -10.51 16.17
N VAL A 213 -19.23 -10.80 15.35
CA VAL A 213 -17.88 -10.25 15.49
C VAL A 213 -17.88 -8.75 15.26
N LEU A 214 -18.52 -8.28 14.19
CA LEU A 214 -18.58 -6.85 13.86
C LEU A 214 -19.30 -6.04 14.93
N LYS A 215 -20.44 -6.55 15.44
CA LYS A 215 -21.18 -5.91 16.52
C LYS A 215 -20.33 -5.78 17.78
N HIS A 216 -19.63 -6.85 18.18
CA HIS A 216 -18.72 -6.79 19.33
C HIS A 216 -17.63 -5.75 19.13
N ILE A 217 -16.94 -5.77 17.98
CA ILE A 217 -15.87 -4.80 17.71
C ILE A 217 -16.40 -3.36 17.76
N GLU A 218 -17.55 -3.09 17.13
CA GLU A 218 -18.17 -1.76 17.15
C GLU A 218 -18.53 -1.31 18.57
N GLU A 219 -19.14 -2.17 19.38
CA GLU A 219 -19.55 -1.87 20.76
C GLU A 219 -18.37 -1.53 21.67
N TYR A 220 -17.27 -2.30 21.59
CA TYR A 220 -16.14 -2.16 22.52
C TYR A 220 -15.04 -1.21 22.05
N THR A 221 -14.98 -0.90 20.74
CA THR A 221 -13.90 -0.07 20.16
C THR A 221 -14.40 1.15 19.37
N GLY A 222 -15.68 1.17 18.99
CA GLY A 222 -16.26 2.16 18.10
C GLY A 222 -15.81 2.04 16.64
N LEU A 223 -15.14 0.95 16.26
CA LEU A 223 -14.71 0.71 14.87
C LEU A 223 -15.86 0.12 14.04
N LYS A 224 -16.19 0.79 12.94
CA LYS A 224 -17.19 0.32 11.97
C LYS A 224 -16.48 -0.33 10.78
N LEU A 225 -16.36 -1.65 10.81
CA LEU A 225 -15.58 -2.41 9.83
C LEU A 225 -16.49 -3.22 8.90
N ASP A 226 -16.07 -3.42 7.66
CA ASP A 226 -16.66 -4.39 6.73
C ASP A 226 -18.19 -4.22 6.50
N GLN A 227 -18.66 -2.97 6.58
CA GLN A 227 -20.01 -2.55 6.19
C GLN A 227 -19.97 -1.98 4.76
N CYS A 228 -20.93 -2.33 3.91
CA CYS A 228 -21.00 -1.75 2.57
C CYS A 228 -21.25 -0.24 2.69
N ASP A 229 -20.39 0.56 2.07
CA ASP A 229 -20.61 2.00 2.00
C ASP A 229 -21.61 2.31 0.88
N SER A 230 -22.83 2.70 1.27
CA SER A 230 -23.89 3.07 0.34
C SER A 230 -23.52 4.27 -0.53
N SER A 231 -22.61 5.14 -0.08
CA SER A 231 -22.14 6.30 -0.85
C SER A 231 -21.22 5.92 -2.03
N SER A 232 -20.68 4.69 -2.03
CA SER A 232 -19.79 4.15 -3.07
C SER A 232 -20.51 3.27 -4.11
N GLY A 233 -21.85 3.23 -4.09
CA GLY A 233 -22.64 2.36 -4.96
C GLY A 233 -22.40 0.87 -4.69
N ASN A 234 -22.24 0.48 -3.42
CA ASN A 234 -21.96 -0.87 -2.93
C ASN A 234 -20.60 -1.46 -3.36
N ARG A 235 -19.62 -0.64 -3.75
CA ARG A 235 -18.28 -1.12 -4.18
C ARG A 235 -17.19 -0.95 -3.12
N GLY A 236 -17.39 -0.08 -2.14
CA GLY A 236 -16.48 0.17 -1.02
C GLY A 236 -16.98 -0.43 0.29
N THR A 237 -16.05 -0.64 1.21
CA THR A 237 -16.36 -1.01 2.61
C THR A 237 -16.06 0.15 3.54
N SER A 238 -16.70 0.18 4.70
CA SER A 238 -16.44 1.16 5.77
C SER A 238 -15.02 1.07 6.36
N THR A 239 -14.26 0.04 6.00
CA THR A 239 -12.87 -0.15 6.43
C THR A 239 -11.94 0.81 5.67
N THR A 240 -11.60 1.92 6.30
CA THR A 240 -10.63 2.89 5.79
C THR A 240 -9.23 2.63 6.37
N GLY A 241 -8.20 3.28 5.82
CA GLY A 241 -6.84 3.20 6.36
C GLY A 241 -6.75 3.63 7.83
N SER A 242 -7.51 4.65 8.24
CA SER A 242 -7.56 5.09 9.64
C SER A 242 -8.23 4.06 10.56
N GLN A 243 -9.27 3.37 10.09
CA GLN A 243 -9.90 2.27 10.83
C GLN A 243 -8.91 1.09 10.97
N GLY A 244 -8.19 0.74 9.90
CA GLY A 244 -7.19 -0.32 9.92
C GLY A 244 -6.02 -0.02 10.88
N ARG A 245 -5.50 1.21 10.90
CA ARG A 245 -4.47 1.63 11.86
C ARG A 245 -4.92 1.48 13.31
N ARG A 246 -6.19 1.84 13.61
CA ARG A 246 -6.77 1.62 14.93
C ARG A 246 -6.99 0.14 15.24
N PHE A 247 -7.42 -0.66 14.27
CA PHE A 247 -7.62 -2.10 14.44
C PHE A 247 -6.35 -2.83 14.88
N PHE A 248 -5.19 -2.43 14.36
CA PHE A 248 -3.89 -2.99 14.73
C PHE A 248 -3.20 -2.27 15.90
N SER A 249 -3.86 -1.31 16.54
CA SER A 249 -3.28 -0.57 17.67
C SER A 249 -3.25 -1.45 18.91
N TYR A 250 -2.25 -1.22 19.75
CA TYR A 250 -2.09 -1.97 20.99
C TYR A 250 -3.29 -1.81 21.93
N GLU A 251 -3.82 -0.58 22.03
CA GLU A 251 -4.89 -0.21 22.95
C GLU A 251 -6.22 -0.93 22.67
N LEU A 252 -6.44 -1.34 21.43
CA LEU A 252 -7.69 -2.00 21.01
C LEU A 252 -7.54 -3.51 20.84
N ARG A 253 -6.30 -4.03 20.78
CA ARG A 253 -6.02 -5.44 20.46
C ARG A 253 -6.78 -6.41 21.37
N GLU A 254 -6.67 -6.25 22.69
CA GLU A 254 -7.34 -7.15 23.64
C GLU A 254 -8.87 -7.14 23.48
N LYS A 255 -9.46 -5.95 23.32
CA LYS A 255 -10.92 -5.78 23.14
C LYS A 255 -11.41 -6.43 21.85
N ILE A 256 -10.61 -6.35 20.78
CA ILE A 256 -10.91 -6.97 19.49
C ILE A 256 -10.86 -8.49 19.60
N ILE A 257 -9.82 -9.05 20.23
CA ILE A 257 -9.62 -10.50 20.38
C ILE A 257 -10.68 -11.12 21.31
N ASP A 258 -11.25 -10.34 22.22
CA ASP A 258 -12.23 -10.83 23.18
C ASP A 258 -13.48 -11.46 22.53
N CYS A 259 -13.81 -11.08 21.29
CA CYS A 259 -14.92 -11.67 20.54
C CYS A 259 -14.74 -13.16 20.21
N LEU A 260 -13.52 -13.70 20.33
CA LEU A 260 -13.13 -15.05 19.93
C LEU A 260 -13.18 -16.05 21.10
N PRO A 261 -13.32 -17.36 20.81
CA PRO A 261 -13.22 -18.42 21.82
C PRO A 261 -11.86 -18.41 22.53
N LYS A 262 -11.84 -18.68 23.85
CA LYS A 262 -10.63 -18.66 24.69
C LYS A 262 -9.45 -19.44 24.10
N LYS A 263 -9.71 -20.60 23.48
CA LYS A 263 -8.68 -21.47 22.88
C LYS A 263 -7.86 -20.82 21.75
N TYR A 264 -8.36 -19.74 21.13
CA TYR A 264 -7.68 -19.05 20.03
C TYR A 264 -7.12 -17.68 20.42
N LYS A 265 -7.41 -17.17 21.63
CA LYS A 265 -7.07 -15.79 21.99
C LYS A 265 -5.56 -15.55 21.96
N ASP A 266 -4.77 -16.42 22.58
CA ASP A 266 -3.31 -16.27 22.63
C ASP A 266 -2.66 -16.37 21.25
N LEU A 267 -3.13 -17.34 20.46
CA LEU A 267 -2.68 -17.58 19.09
C LEU A 267 -2.94 -16.37 18.20
N ILE A 268 -4.16 -15.81 18.25
CA ILE A 268 -4.54 -14.63 17.47
C ILE A 268 -3.87 -13.36 18.00
N ASN A 269 -3.65 -13.26 19.31
CA ASN A 269 -2.91 -12.15 19.89
C ASN A 269 -1.49 -12.07 19.35
N TRP A 270 -0.79 -13.20 19.32
CA TRP A 270 0.54 -13.28 18.71
C TRP A 270 0.50 -12.87 17.23
N LEU A 271 -0.44 -13.45 16.46
CA LEU A 271 -0.57 -13.15 15.03
C LEU A 271 -0.82 -11.66 14.76
N MET A 272 -1.77 -11.04 15.47
CA MET A 272 -2.10 -9.62 15.33
C MET A 272 -0.93 -8.72 15.77
N LYS A 273 -0.27 -9.06 16.87
CA LYS A 273 0.89 -8.32 17.39
C LYS A 273 2.03 -8.31 16.38
N THR A 274 2.44 -9.48 15.92
CA THR A 274 3.54 -9.61 14.94
C THR A 274 3.21 -8.90 13.63
N TYR A 275 1.99 -9.06 13.12
CA TYR A 275 1.55 -8.35 11.91
C TYR A 275 1.55 -6.82 12.09
N SER A 276 1.10 -6.32 13.24
CA SER A 276 1.13 -4.89 13.57
C SER A 276 2.54 -4.32 13.61
N ILE A 277 3.50 -5.07 14.17
CA ILE A 277 4.91 -4.67 14.22
C ILE A 277 5.51 -4.60 12.81
N ILE A 278 5.26 -5.61 11.97
CA ILE A 278 5.71 -5.62 10.56
C ILE A 278 5.12 -4.41 9.82
N LEU A 279 3.81 -4.16 9.94
CA LEU A 279 3.15 -3.00 9.35
C LEU A 279 3.82 -1.68 9.77
N ARG A 280 4.11 -1.52 11.07
CA ARG A 280 4.73 -0.31 11.61
C ARG A 280 6.17 -0.13 11.13
N ALA A 281 6.96 -1.20 11.08
CA ALA A 281 8.33 -1.16 10.58
C ALA A 281 8.36 -0.78 9.09
N VAL A 282 7.53 -1.41 8.26
CA VAL A 282 7.46 -1.14 6.82
C VAL A 282 6.89 0.25 6.53
N SER A 283 5.95 0.73 7.36
CA SER A 283 5.35 2.07 7.21
C SER A 283 6.20 3.21 7.76
N PHE A 284 7.36 2.92 8.33
CA PHE A 284 8.24 3.94 8.88
C PHE A 284 8.91 4.77 7.76
N THR A 285 9.55 5.89 8.11
CA THR A 285 10.23 6.76 7.14
C THR A 285 11.75 6.84 7.35
N GLN A 286 12.30 5.93 8.15
CA GLN A 286 13.71 5.90 8.53
C GLN A 286 14.31 4.52 8.23
N PRO A 287 15.63 4.35 8.42
CA PRO A 287 16.29 3.07 8.24
C PRO A 287 15.73 1.96 9.14
N VAL A 288 15.79 0.74 8.62
CA VAL A 288 15.32 -0.50 9.23
C VAL A 288 16.45 -1.52 9.19
N ILE A 289 16.60 -2.28 10.26
CA ILE A 289 17.49 -3.43 10.32
C ILE A 289 16.82 -4.57 9.54
N VAL A 290 17.19 -4.69 8.26
CA VAL A 290 16.57 -5.60 7.29
C VAL A 290 16.58 -7.05 7.77
N ASP A 291 17.67 -7.51 8.38
CA ASP A 291 17.79 -8.90 8.85
C ASP A 291 16.80 -9.22 9.98
N GLU A 292 16.57 -8.29 10.90
CA GLU A 292 15.58 -8.45 11.97
C GLU A 292 14.16 -8.48 11.41
N LEU A 293 13.87 -7.67 10.39
CA LEU A 293 12.60 -7.74 9.68
C LEU A 293 12.43 -9.06 8.92
N LYS A 294 13.47 -9.54 8.22
CA LYS A 294 13.48 -10.84 7.52
C LYS A 294 13.21 -11.99 8.50
N ASN A 295 13.80 -11.95 9.69
CA ASN A 295 13.56 -12.96 10.73
C ASN A 295 12.11 -12.91 11.23
N LEU A 296 11.59 -11.72 11.55
CA LEU A 296 10.22 -11.57 12.04
C LEU A 296 9.17 -12.02 11.01
N THR A 297 9.35 -11.68 9.73
CA THR A 297 8.41 -12.13 8.68
C THR A 297 8.49 -13.64 8.46
N ARG A 298 9.69 -14.24 8.54
CA ARG A 298 9.86 -15.70 8.49
C ARG A 298 9.16 -16.40 9.65
N GLU A 299 9.32 -15.91 10.87
CA GLU A 299 8.62 -16.45 12.06
C GLU A 299 7.10 -16.37 11.87
N PHE A 300 6.58 -15.25 11.35
CA PHE A 300 5.17 -15.09 11.02
C PHE A 300 4.67 -16.14 10.02
N CYS A 301 5.42 -16.37 8.93
CA CYS A 301 5.09 -17.40 7.94
C CYS A 301 5.07 -18.80 8.54
N GLN A 302 6.11 -19.16 9.28
CA GLN A 302 6.23 -20.48 9.91
C GLN A 302 5.10 -20.73 10.91
N PHE A 303 4.73 -19.71 11.70
CA PHE A 303 3.61 -19.80 12.63
C PHE A 303 2.29 -20.05 11.90
N VAL A 304 2.00 -19.29 10.83
CA VAL A 304 0.76 -19.48 10.05
C VAL A 304 0.74 -20.86 9.40
N ALA A 305 1.84 -21.29 8.79
CA ALA A 305 1.94 -22.59 8.14
C ALA A 305 1.76 -23.78 9.11
N LYS A 306 2.19 -23.62 10.37
CA LYS A 306 2.12 -24.67 11.39
C LYS A 306 0.79 -24.66 12.16
N GLU A 307 0.42 -23.51 12.70
CA GLU A 307 -0.69 -23.39 13.67
C GLU A 307 -2.02 -23.00 12.99
N LEU A 308 -1.96 -22.47 11.76
CA LEU A 308 -3.10 -21.90 11.04
C LEU A 308 -3.13 -22.28 9.55
N ASN A 309 -2.70 -23.50 9.22
CA ASN A 309 -2.55 -23.97 7.83
C ASN A 309 -3.83 -23.90 6.96
N TRP A 310 -5.00 -23.77 7.59
CA TRP A 310 -6.31 -23.62 6.94
C TRP A 310 -6.60 -22.21 6.42
N ILE A 311 -5.81 -21.20 6.82
CA ILE A 311 -5.90 -19.82 6.34
C ILE A 311 -5.23 -19.71 4.97
N GLU A 312 -5.74 -18.88 4.06
CA GLU A 312 -5.01 -18.50 2.85
C GLU A 312 -4.60 -17.03 2.93
N TYR A 313 -3.40 -16.69 2.47
CA TYR A 313 -3.01 -15.29 2.34
C TYR A 313 -3.76 -14.62 1.19
N ASN A 314 -4.10 -13.34 1.35
CA ASN A 314 -4.42 -12.52 0.19
C ASN A 314 -3.13 -11.90 -0.36
N LEU A 315 -3.18 -11.41 -1.60
CA LEU A 315 -2.04 -10.78 -2.28
C LEU A 315 -1.42 -9.65 -1.43
N THR A 316 -2.24 -8.84 -0.77
CA THR A 316 -1.75 -7.73 0.04
C THR A 316 -0.88 -8.22 1.21
N VAL A 317 -1.35 -9.20 1.98
CA VAL A 317 -0.58 -9.82 3.06
C VAL A 317 0.66 -10.54 2.52
N HIS A 318 0.56 -11.25 1.40
CA HIS A 318 1.73 -11.87 0.76
C HIS A 318 2.81 -10.82 0.45
N ASN A 319 2.43 -9.70 -0.19
CA ASN A 319 3.36 -8.63 -0.50
C ASN A 319 4.04 -8.05 0.74
N LEU A 320 3.29 -7.82 1.83
CA LEU A 320 3.86 -7.31 3.06
C LEU A 320 4.85 -8.29 3.68
N ILE A 321 4.47 -9.55 3.80
CA ILE A 321 5.24 -10.52 4.57
C ILE A 321 6.47 -11.00 3.79
N PHE A 322 6.31 -11.30 2.49
CA PHE A 322 7.35 -11.93 1.70
C PHE A 322 8.23 -10.95 0.91
N HIS A 323 7.70 -9.79 0.52
CA HIS A 323 8.42 -8.86 -0.35
C HIS A 323 8.91 -7.60 0.35
N SER A 324 8.33 -7.20 1.49
CA SER A 324 8.78 -5.98 2.18
C SER A 324 10.27 -5.97 2.57
N PRO A 325 10.90 -7.08 3.01
CA PRO A 325 12.32 -7.03 3.36
C PRO A 325 13.21 -6.78 2.15
N GLU A 326 12.95 -7.47 1.02
CA GLU A 326 13.69 -7.26 -0.22
C GLU A 326 13.45 -5.85 -0.81
N LEU A 327 12.23 -5.32 -0.71
CA LEU A 327 11.94 -3.96 -1.14
C LEU A 327 12.68 -2.90 -0.30
N ILE A 328 12.74 -3.10 1.02
CA ILE A 328 13.49 -2.19 1.91
C ILE A 328 15.00 -2.30 1.63
N GLU A 329 15.51 -3.50 1.38
CA GLU A 329 16.91 -3.71 0.97
C GLU A 329 17.23 -2.98 -0.35
N ARG A 330 16.37 -3.11 -1.36
CA ARG A 330 16.46 -2.34 -2.62
C ARG A 330 16.34 -0.83 -2.41
N ASN A 331 15.62 -0.41 -1.36
CA ASN A 331 15.49 0.98 -0.94
C ASN A 331 16.60 1.42 0.05
N ASN A 332 17.79 0.85 -0.08
CA ASN A 332 18.97 1.17 0.74
C ASN A 332 18.73 1.05 2.26
N GLY A 333 17.89 0.10 2.67
CA GLY A 333 17.54 -0.13 4.08
C GLY A 333 16.52 0.87 4.65
N ILE A 334 16.01 1.81 3.85
CA ILE A 334 14.99 2.78 4.29
C ILE A 334 13.60 2.13 4.17
N ALA A 335 12.79 2.26 5.23
CA ALA A 335 11.40 1.82 5.21
C ALA A 335 10.58 2.45 4.06
N LEU A 336 9.47 1.82 3.71
CA LEU A 336 8.66 2.18 2.53
C LEU A 336 7.66 3.30 2.81
N GLY A 337 7.64 3.86 4.02
CA GLY A 337 6.70 4.89 4.42
C GLY A 337 6.78 6.14 3.54
N GLU A 338 7.97 6.56 3.10
CA GLU A 338 8.14 7.74 2.25
C GLU A 338 7.61 7.53 0.81
N LEU A 339 7.43 6.28 0.40
CA LEU A 339 6.96 5.85 -0.92
C LEU A 339 5.44 5.58 -0.96
N SER A 340 4.72 5.90 0.12
CA SER A 340 3.31 5.53 0.29
C SER A 340 2.33 6.36 -0.55
N GLU A 341 1.18 5.78 -0.84
CA GLU A 341 0.05 6.43 -1.52
C GLU A 341 -0.74 7.42 -0.64
N GLU A 342 -0.47 7.49 0.67
CA GLU A 342 -1.27 8.23 1.66
C GLU A 342 -1.42 9.72 1.35
N ALA A 343 -0.38 10.33 0.77
CA ALA A 343 -0.40 11.73 0.37
C ALA A 343 -1.46 12.00 -0.72
N LEU A 344 -1.60 11.08 -1.69
CA LEU A 344 -2.58 11.19 -2.77
C LEU A 344 -4.00 10.94 -2.25
N GLU A 345 -4.20 9.93 -1.40
CA GLU A 345 -5.51 9.65 -0.80
C GLU A 345 -6.01 10.84 0.02
N SER A 346 -5.12 11.47 0.78
CA SER A 346 -5.43 12.68 1.54
C SER A 346 -5.74 13.86 0.62
N CYS A 347 -5.05 13.98 -0.52
CA CYS A 347 -5.29 15.00 -1.54
C CYS A 347 -6.71 14.93 -2.12
N ASN A 348 -7.28 13.72 -2.28
CA ASN A 348 -8.66 13.55 -2.77
C ASN A 348 -9.71 14.24 -1.88
N LYS A 349 -9.45 14.37 -0.57
CA LYS A 349 -10.31 15.14 0.34
C LYS A 349 -10.24 16.63 0.02
N ASP A 350 -9.05 17.16 -0.24
CA ASP A 350 -8.84 18.56 -0.63
C ASP A 350 -9.50 18.85 -1.98
N VAL A 351 -9.36 17.95 -2.97
CA VAL A 351 -10.04 18.07 -4.27
C VAL A 351 -11.54 18.30 -4.09
N ARG A 352 -12.21 17.44 -3.29
CA ARG A 352 -13.66 17.57 -3.03
C ARG A 352 -13.99 18.90 -2.34
N ASN A 353 -13.26 19.25 -1.29
CA ASN A 353 -13.48 20.48 -0.54
C ASN A 353 -13.28 21.74 -1.40
N TYR A 354 -12.21 21.78 -2.20
CA TYR A 354 -11.90 22.91 -3.07
C TYR A 354 -12.94 23.04 -4.16
N ARG A 355 -13.34 21.91 -4.74
CA ARG A 355 -14.40 21.86 -5.72
C ARG A 355 -15.70 22.40 -5.17
N GLU A 356 -16.07 22.04 -3.94
CA GLU A 356 -17.31 22.41 -3.28
C GLU A 356 -17.34 23.89 -2.84
N PHE A 357 -16.31 24.35 -2.13
CA PHE A 357 -16.36 25.62 -1.40
C PHE A 357 -15.47 26.72 -1.99
N LEU A 358 -14.44 26.38 -2.75
CA LEU A 358 -13.37 27.33 -3.09
C LEU A 358 -13.17 27.55 -4.60
N ALA A 359 -13.93 26.86 -5.44
CA ALA A 359 -13.87 26.96 -6.90
C ALA A 359 -15.12 27.63 -7.47
N ARG A 360 -14.96 28.40 -8.55
CA ARG A 360 -16.06 29.02 -9.28
C ARG A 360 -17.08 27.96 -9.72
N LYS A 361 -18.36 28.30 -9.65
CA LYS A 361 -19.49 27.41 -10.01
C LYS A 361 -20.14 27.77 -11.35
N ILE A 362 -19.39 28.46 -12.20
CA ILE A 362 -19.87 29.00 -13.49
C ILE A 362 -19.69 28.02 -14.65
N GLY A 363 -19.07 26.87 -14.42
CA GLY A 363 -18.84 25.84 -15.43
C GLY A 363 -17.80 24.80 -14.97
N HIS A 364 -17.74 23.66 -15.66
CA HIS A 364 -16.85 22.55 -15.29
C HIS A 364 -15.36 22.92 -15.42
N ILE A 365 -14.96 23.52 -16.55
CA ILE A 365 -13.56 23.88 -16.79
C ILE A 365 -13.07 24.93 -15.78
N PRO A 366 -13.73 26.10 -15.59
CA PRO A 366 -13.31 27.08 -14.60
C PRO A 366 -13.22 26.51 -13.18
N ASN A 367 -14.16 25.62 -12.83
CA ASN A 367 -14.18 24.95 -11.54
C ASN A 367 -12.94 24.06 -11.34
N LEU A 368 -12.62 23.20 -12.32
CA LEU A 368 -11.43 22.34 -12.27
C LEU A 368 -10.13 23.15 -12.31
N THR A 369 -10.07 24.23 -13.10
CA THR A 369 -8.92 25.13 -13.13
C THR A 369 -8.65 25.74 -11.76
N ASP A 370 -9.69 26.18 -11.04
CA ASP A 370 -9.54 26.71 -9.69
C ASP A 370 -9.06 25.65 -8.69
N VAL A 371 -9.59 24.42 -8.79
CA VAL A 371 -9.14 23.30 -7.95
C VAL A 371 -7.67 22.99 -8.23
N PHE A 372 -7.27 22.89 -9.49
CA PHE A 372 -5.89 22.63 -9.89
C PHE A 372 -4.93 23.69 -9.35
N ASN A 373 -5.25 24.97 -9.56
CA ASN A 373 -4.44 26.08 -9.08
C ASN A 373 -4.31 26.09 -7.56
N ARG A 374 -5.38 25.77 -6.83
CA ARG A 374 -5.34 25.68 -5.36
C ARG A 374 -4.47 24.53 -4.87
N LEU A 375 -4.58 23.36 -5.50
CA LEU A 375 -3.70 22.23 -5.18
C LEU A 375 -2.23 22.58 -5.44
N PHE A 376 -1.95 23.31 -6.54
CA PHE A 376 -0.61 23.74 -6.89
C PHE A 376 -0.04 24.73 -5.86
N ILE A 377 -0.79 25.76 -5.48
CA ILE A 377 -0.40 26.73 -4.43
C ILE A 377 -0.18 26.04 -3.08
N ARG A 378 -1.10 25.16 -2.70
CA ARG A 378 -1.03 24.40 -1.44
C ARG A 378 0.21 23.50 -1.37
N SER A 379 0.64 22.96 -2.51
CA SER A 379 1.77 22.05 -2.60
C SER A 379 3.09 22.71 -2.97
N ASP A 380 3.14 24.04 -2.94
CA ASP A 380 4.35 24.81 -3.21
C ASP A 380 5.37 24.68 -2.04
N PRO A 381 6.58 24.12 -2.27
CA PRO A 381 7.62 23.96 -1.28
C PRO A 381 8.07 25.28 -0.65
N VAL A 382 8.13 26.37 -1.41
CA VAL A 382 8.59 27.67 -0.91
C VAL A 382 7.57 28.22 0.07
N LEU A 383 6.28 28.21 -0.31
CA LEU A 383 5.21 28.61 0.60
C LEU A 383 5.16 27.71 1.84
N ARG A 384 5.37 26.40 1.66
CA ARG A 384 5.40 25.45 2.78
C ARG A 384 6.52 25.76 3.76
N LEU A 385 7.73 26.01 3.27
CA LEU A 385 8.88 26.38 4.09
C LEU A 385 8.62 27.67 4.88
N ILE A 386 8.00 28.68 4.25
CA ILE A 386 7.62 29.94 4.93
C ILE A 386 6.59 29.68 6.03
N ILE A 387 5.56 28.86 5.75
CA ILE A 387 4.51 28.53 6.72
C ILE A 387 5.10 27.77 7.90
N ASP A 388 5.95 26.78 7.68
CA ASP A 388 6.57 25.98 8.75
C ASP A 388 7.48 26.84 9.65
N GLN A 389 8.23 27.78 9.06
CA GLN A 389 8.99 28.78 9.83
C GLN A 389 8.08 29.68 10.68
N SER A 390 6.91 30.06 10.16
CA SER A 390 5.94 30.88 10.92
C SER A 390 5.25 30.11 12.06
N GLN A 391 4.99 28.81 11.87
CA GLN A 391 4.33 27.97 12.87
C GLN A 391 5.28 27.55 13.99
N SER A 392 6.56 27.28 13.68
CA SER A 392 7.57 27.00 14.71
C SER A 392 7.74 28.17 15.71
N ARG A 393 7.54 29.41 15.26
CA ARG A 393 7.53 30.62 16.11
C ARG A 393 6.29 30.76 17.00
N ARG A 394 5.19 30.07 16.69
CA ARG A 394 3.92 30.12 17.47
C ARG A 394 3.81 29.01 18.52
N GLY A 395 4.90 28.28 18.77
CA GLY A 395 4.92 27.17 19.72
C GLY A 395 4.38 25.90 19.07
N LYS A 396 5.20 24.84 19.04
CA LYS A 396 4.75 23.51 18.67
C LYS A 396 3.62 23.12 19.63
N ARG A 397 2.38 23.07 19.14
CA ARG A 397 1.40 22.12 19.69
C ARG A 397 2.03 20.75 19.46
N THR A 398 2.53 20.16 20.53
CA THR A 398 3.06 18.80 20.57
C THR A 398 2.09 17.90 19.82
N SER A 399 2.52 17.39 18.67
CA SER A 399 1.88 16.24 18.06
C SER A 399 1.96 15.08 19.05
N LEU A 400 1.02 14.16 18.94
CA LEU A 400 0.73 13.01 19.80
C LEU A 400 1.90 11.98 19.95
N ALA A 401 3.15 12.41 20.10
CA ALA A 401 4.32 11.58 20.30
C ALA A 401 4.79 11.54 21.78
N GLN A 402 3.99 12.05 22.73
CA GLN A 402 4.32 12.05 24.17
C GLN A 402 3.15 11.62 25.07
N VAL A 403 2.37 10.64 24.64
CA VAL A 403 1.42 9.92 25.50
C VAL A 403 1.68 8.44 25.22
N THR A 404 2.63 7.76 25.84
CA THR A 404 2.68 7.42 27.26
C THR A 404 4.12 7.02 27.64
N GLY A 405 4.56 7.31 28.87
CA GLY A 405 5.89 6.95 29.39
C GLY A 405 6.08 5.47 29.73
N SER A 406 5.34 4.57 29.08
CA SER A 406 5.55 3.13 29.15
C SER A 406 5.86 2.63 27.76
N VAL A 407 7.11 2.23 27.52
CA VAL A 407 7.46 1.45 26.32
C VAL A 407 6.71 0.13 26.44
N ASN A 408 5.61 0.01 25.71
CA ASN A 408 4.90 -1.25 25.63
C ASN A 408 5.82 -2.28 24.93
N GLU A 409 5.62 -3.56 25.21
CA GLU A 409 6.39 -4.67 24.65
C GLU A 409 6.45 -4.64 23.10
N ASP A 410 5.39 -4.16 22.45
CA ASP A 410 5.36 -3.94 20.99
C ASP A 410 6.42 -2.91 20.54
N ASP A 411 6.58 -1.83 21.29
CA ASP A 411 7.53 -0.76 20.99
C ASP A 411 8.97 -1.22 21.28
N ALA A 412 9.16 -2.07 22.29
CA ALA A 412 10.45 -2.69 22.58
C ALA A 412 10.89 -3.67 21.49
N LEU A 413 9.95 -4.42 20.89
CA LEU A 413 10.25 -5.29 19.76
C LEU A 413 10.46 -4.48 18.47
N LEU A 414 9.64 -3.45 18.25
CA LEU A 414 9.83 -2.53 17.11
C LEU A 414 11.17 -1.80 17.19
N SER A 415 11.62 -1.38 18.37
CA SER A 415 12.92 -0.71 18.52
C SER A 415 14.13 -1.61 18.22
N LYS A 416 13.95 -2.94 18.19
CA LYS A 416 15.00 -3.85 17.71
C LYS A 416 15.12 -3.89 16.19
N ILE A 417 14.07 -3.44 15.49
CA ILE A 417 13.98 -3.45 14.03
C ILE A 417 14.31 -2.08 13.46
N LEU A 418 14.05 -1.00 14.20
CA LEU A 418 14.35 0.38 13.77
C LEU A 418 15.78 0.76 14.17
N GLN A 419 16.49 1.50 13.31
CA GLN A 419 17.82 2.05 13.59
C GLN A 419 17.76 3.42 14.27
#